data_AF-V9XP55-F1
#
_entry.id   AF-V9XP55-F1
#
_cell.length_a   1.000
_cell.length_b   1.000
_cell.length_c   1.000
_cell.angle_alpha   90.00
_cell.angle_beta   90.00
_cell.angle_gamma   90.00
#
_symmetry.space_group_name_H-M   'P 1'
#
loop_
_entity.id
_entity.type
_entity.pdbx_description
1 polymer ?
#
loop_
_entity_poly.entity_id
_entity_poly.type
_entity_poly.pdbx_seq_one_letter_code
_entity_poly.pdbx_strand_id
1 'polypeptide(L)'
;MSVVPRKVIRQKLMQTAVLDKIEREHLPVDTDRVRQSLDRIREQVRGKSMLEHVGRWEQLLRTGDLDMIRRIVLSDDEVGREMRNLSPLTVLLTESERLDVLDTVRHRAA
;
A
#
# COMPACT_ATOMS: atom_id res chain seq x y z
N MET A 1 -19.50 -18.73 -2.88
CA MET A 1 -18.13 -18.37 -2.46
C MET A 1 -17.64 -17.23 -3.36
N SER A 2 -17.39 -16.05 -2.81
CA SER A 2 -16.87 -14.93 -3.61
C SER A 2 -15.38 -15.17 -3.87
N VAL A 3 -14.99 -15.35 -5.12
CA VAL A 3 -13.59 -15.47 -5.51
C VAL A 3 -12.93 -14.11 -5.31
N VAL A 4 -12.03 -13.99 -4.34
CA VAL A 4 -11.27 -12.75 -4.13
C VAL A 4 -10.38 -12.53 -5.36
N PRO A 5 -10.46 -11.38 -6.04
CA PRO A 5 -9.63 -11.14 -7.23
C PRO A 5 -8.15 -11.23 -6.91
N ARG A 6 -7.36 -11.89 -7.78
CA ARG A 6 -5.90 -12.04 -7.63
C ARG A 6 -5.17 -10.71 -7.43
N LYS A 7 -5.70 -9.62 -8.01
CA LYS A 7 -5.22 -8.24 -7.79
C LYS A 7 -5.26 -7.84 -6.31
N VAL A 8 -6.37 -8.13 -5.63
CA VAL A 8 -6.57 -7.78 -4.21
C VAL A 8 -5.61 -8.58 -3.33
N ILE A 9 -5.47 -9.88 -3.59
CA ILE A 9 -4.50 -10.75 -2.89
C ILE A 9 -3.08 -10.20 -3.03
N ARG A 10 -2.67 -9.90 -4.28
CA ARG A 10 -1.36 -9.31 -4.58
C ARG A 10 -1.13 -8.01 -3.82
N GLN A 11 -2.12 -7.11 -3.83
CA GLN A 11 -1.99 -5.82 -3.14
C GLN A 11 -1.85 -5.98 -1.64
N LYS A 12 -2.64 -6.86 -1.01
CA LYS A 12 -2.51 -7.15 0.41
C LYS A 12 -1.13 -7.68 0.74
N LEU A 13 -0.63 -8.66 -0.03
CA LEU A 13 0.70 -9.23 0.20
C LEU A 13 1.82 -8.19 0.01
N MET A 14 1.71 -7.31 -1.00
CA MET A 14 2.66 -6.21 -1.19
C MET A 14 2.66 -5.25 0.00
N GLN A 15 1.48 -4.90 0.52
CA GLN A 15 1.39 -4.00 1.68
C GLN A 15 1.90 -4.67 2.96
N THR A 16 1.60 -5.94 3.17
CA THR A 16 2.17 -6.72 4.29
C THR A 16 3.69 -6.70 4.24
N ALA A 17 4.30 -7.03 3.10
CA ALA A 17 5.75 -7.04 2.95
C ALA A 17 6.39 -5.66 3.19
N VAL A 18 5.73 -4.58 2.74
CA VAL A 18 6.17 -3.20 3.02
C VAL A 18 6.14 -2.90 4.52
N LEU A 19 5.04 -3.24 5.20
CA LEU A 19 4.88 -2.99 6.64
C LEU A 19 5.90 -3.80 7.46
N ASP A 20 6.08 -5.08 7.12
CA ASP A 20 7.05 -5.95 7.78
C ASP A 20 8.48 -5.41 7.61
N LYS A 21 8.80 -4.87 6.42
CA LYS A 21 10.09 -4.21 6.18
C LYS A 21 10.24 -2.94 7.02
N ILE A 22 9.22 -2.08 7.04
CA ILE A 22 9.22 -0.85 7.84
C ILE A 22 9.50 -1.17 9.31
N GLU A 23 8.83 -2.17 9.88
CA GLU A 23 9.05 -2.56 11.28
C GLU A 23 10.42 -3.18 11.50
N ARG A 24 10.83 -4.15 10.65
CA ARG A 24 12.10 -4.85 10.79
C ARG A 24 13.30 -3.89 10.69
N GLU A 25 13.24 -2.94 9.77
CA GLU A 25 14.33 -2.01 9.46
C GLU A 25 14.15 -0.63 10.12
N HIS A 26 13.07 -0.42 10.88
CA HIS A 26 12.72 0.86 11.50
C HIS A 26 12.71 2.02 10.49
N LEU A 27 12.19 1.76 9.29
CA LEU A 27 12.19 2.76 8.22
C LEU A 27 11.15 3.85 8.49
N PRO A 28 11.47 5.13 8.28
CA PRO A 28 10.45 6.18 8.29
C PRO A 28 9.48 5.97 7.13
N VAL A 29 8.18 6.12 7.41
CA VAL A 29 7.14 6.11 6.36
C VAL A 29 7.16 7.40 5.54
N ASP A 30 7.56 8.51 6.13
CA ASP A 30 7.59 9.83 5.49
C ASP A 30 8.98 10.15 4.95
N THR A 31 9.32 9.56 3.80
CA THR A 31 10.57 9.82 3.07
C THR A 31 10.31 10.57 1.77
N ASP A 32 11.33 11.23 1.23
CA ASP A 32 11.24 11.91 -0.07
C ASP A 32 10.76 10.97 -1.19
N ARG A 33 11.19 9.69 -1.17
CA ARG A 33 10.75 8.68 -2.14
C ARG A 33 9.25 8.39 -2.02
N VAL A 34 8.75 8.29 -0.80
CA VAL A 34 7.32 8.06 -0.54
C VAL A 34 6.50 9.29 -0.90
N ARG A 35 6.96 10.51 -0.56
CA ARG A 35 6.31 11.77 -0.94
C ARG A 35 6.23 11.91 -2.46
N GLN A 36 7.34 11.67 -3.17
CA GLN A 36 7.35 11.70 -4.63
C GLN A 36 6.39 10.65 -5.24
N SER A 37 6.27 9.48 -4.61
CA SER A 37 5.28 8.49 -5.03
C SER A 37 3.85 9.00 -4.83
N LEU A 38 3.56 9.66 -3.71
CA LEU A 38 2.24 10.21 -3.42
C LEU A 38 1.88 11.35 -4.38
N ASP A 39 2.84 12.22 -4.73
CA ASP A 39 2.63 13.29 -5.71
C ASP A 39 2.30 12.74 -7.10
N ARG A 40 3.02 11.71 -7.56
CA ARG A 40 2.68 11.03 -8.83
C ARG A 40 1.28 10.42 -8.79
N ILE A 41 0.87 9.83 -7.67
CA ILE A 41 -0.49 9.30 -7.51
C ILE A 41 -1.51 10.44 -7.58
N ARG A 42 -1.25 11.56 -6.89
CA ARG A 42 -2.09 12.77 -6.89
C ARG A 42 -2.32 13.32 -8.30
N GLU A 43 -1.29 13.33 -9.14
CA GLU A 43 -1.37 13.78 -10.54
C GLU A 43 -2.21 12.85 -11.44
N GLN A 44 -2.30 11.56 -11.09
CA GLN A 44 -2.98 10.54 -11.89
C GLN A 44 -4.45 10.34 -11.51
N VAL A 45 -4.83 10.64 -10.26
CA VAL A 45 -6.21 10.47 -9.80
C VAL A 45 -7.12 11.60 -10.29
N ARG A 46 -8.40 11.28 -10.46
CA ARG A 46 -9.47 12.23 -10.77
C ARG A 46 -10.67 11.92 -9.88
N GLY A 47 -11.46 12.95 -9.57
CA GLY A 47 -12.65 12.83 -8.73
C GLY A 47 -12.38 13.09 -7.25
N LYS A 48 -13.39 13.64 -6.57
CA LYS A 48 -13.30 14.13 -5.19
C LYS A 48 -12.94 13.02 -4.19
N SER A 49 -13.57 11.85 -4.28
CA SER A 49 -13.32 10.72 -3.37
C SER A 49 -11.87 10.22 -3.44
N MET A 50 -11.31 10.08 -4.64
CA MET A 50 -9.92 9.62 -4.81
C MET A 50 -8.92 10.65 -4.26
N LEU A 51 -9.19 11.95 -4.46
CA LEU A 51 -8.37 13.02 -3.87
C LEU A 51 -8.45 13.04 -2.34
N GLU A 52 -9.61 12.74 -1.74
CA GLU A 52 -9.74 12.58 -0.29
C GLU A 52 -8.89 11.42 0.24
N HIS A 53 -8.82 10.29 -0.48
CA HIS A 53 -7.93 9.19 -0.11
C HIS A 53 -6.44 9.53 -0.21
N VAL A 54 -6.05 10.31 -1.22
CA VAL A 54 -4.68 10.85 -1.33
C VAL A 54 -4.36 11.77 -0.14
N GLY A 55 -5.29 12.67 0.23
CA GLY A 55 -5.13 13.51 1.42
C GLY A 55 -5.06 12.71 2.72
N ARG A 56 -5.82 11.60 2.81
CA ARG A 56 -5.73 10.67 3.94
C ARG A 56 -4.35 10.00 4.01
N TRP A 57 -3.79 9.59 2.88
CA TRP A 57 -2.42 9.07 2.83
C TRP A 57 -1.40 10.10 3.32
N GLU A 58 -1.49 11.34 2.85
CA GLU A 58 -0.62 12.44 3.30
C GLU A 58 -0.67 12.62 4.83
N GLN A 59 -1.87 12.56 5.43
CA GLN A 59 -2.03 12.64 6.88
C GLN A 59 -1.40 11.44 7.61
N LEU A 60 -1.58 10.22 7.09
CA LEU A 60 -1.00 9.00 7.68
C LEU A 60 0.53 9.03 7.66
N LEU A 61 1.12 9.49 6.54
CA LEU A 61 2.57 9.64 6.43
C LEU A 61 3.09 10.67 7.42
N ARG A 62 2.46 11.86 7.47
CA ARG A 62 2.87 12.95 8.37
C ARG A 62 2.79 12.57 9.86
N THR A 63 1.79 11.77 10.24
CA THR A 63 1.62 11.31 11.62
C THR A 63 2.50 10.11 11.97
N GLY A 64 2.93 9.34 10.97
CA GLY A 64 3.73 8.14 11.19
C GLY A 64 2.96 6.99 11.85
N ASP A 65 1.62 7.04 11.86
CA ASP A 65 0.77 6.07 12.56
C ASP A 65 0.71 4.74 11.78
N LEU A 66 1.71 3.89 12.02
CA LEU A 66 1.88 2.61 11.35
C LEU A 66 0.74 1.63 11.65
N ASP A 67 0.18 1.68 12.87
CA ASP A 67 -0.96 0.85 13.26
C ASP A 67 -2.21 1.23 12.47
N MET A 68 -2.46 2.53 12.29
CA MET A 68 -3.57 2.99 11.46
C MET A 68 -3.36 2.63 9.98
N ILE A 69 -2.14 2.78 9.46
CA ILE A 69 -1.79 2.34 8.10
C ILE A 69 -2.10 0.85 7.95
N ARG A 70 -1.61 0.01 8.88
CA ARG A 70 -1.84 -1.44 8.90
C ARG A 70 -3.33 -1.78 8.88
N ARG A 71 -4.14 -1.16 9.74
CA ARG A 71 -5.60 -1.38 9.79
C ARG A 71 -6.26 -1.08 8.45
N ILE A 72 -5.92 0.04 7.82
CA ILE A 72 -6.51 0.45 6.54
C ILE A 72 -6.09 -0.51 5.42
N VAL A 73 -4.79 -0.77 5.27
CA VAL A 73 -4.30 -1.56 4.13
C VAL A 73 -4.64 -3.05 4.25
N LEU A 74 -4.99 -3.55 5.44
CA LEU A 74 -5.44 -4.93 5.61
C LEU A 74 -6.97 -5.09 5.56
N SER A 75 -7.75 -4.01 5.63
CA SER A 75 -9.22 -4.07 5.55
C SER A 75 -9.72 -4.68 4.23
N ASP A 76 -10.78 -5.49 4.31
CA ASP A 76 -11.46 -6.08 3.14
C ASP A 76 -12.56 -5.19 2.55
N ASP A 77 -12.89 -4.07 3.21
CA ASP A 77 -13.88 -3.13 2.72
C ASP A 77 -13.41 -2.37 1.45
N GLU A 78 -14.33 -1.62 0.86
CA GLU A 78 -14.09 -0.84 -0.34
C GLU A 78 -13.01 0.23 -0.14
N VAL A 79 -13.09 0.95 0.98
CA VAL A 79 -12.11 1.99 1.34
C VAL A 79 -10.70 1.41 1.44
N GLY A 80 -10.53 0.25 2.06
CA GLY A 80 -9.26 -0.45 2.16
C GLY A 80 -8.72 -0.85 0.78
N ARG A 81 -9.59 -1.29 -0.13
CA ARG A 81 -9.20 -1.57 -1.53
C ARG A 81 -8.73 -0.31 -2.25
N GLU A 82 -9.46 0.79 -2.13
CA GLU A 82 -9.12 2.08 -2.76
C GLU A 82 -7.82 2.65 -2.18
N MET A 83 -7.69 2.67 -0.85
CA MET A 83 -6.47 3.09 -0.16
C MET A 83 -5.26 2.26 -0.59
N ARG A 84 -5.41 0.93 -0.74
CA ARG A 84 -4.32 0.07 -1.28
C ARG A 84 -3.96 0.40 -2.73
N ASN A 85 -4.93 0.74 -3.58
CA ASN A 85 -4.65 1.17 -4.96
C ASN A 85 -3.83 2.46 -5.00
N LEU A 86 -4.01 3.31 -4.00
CA LEU A 86 -3.37 4.62 -3.89
C LEU A 86 -2.19 4.63 -2.90
N SER A 87 -1.66 3.47 -2.52
CA SER A 87 -0.58 3.39 -1.54
C SER A 87 0.76 3.88 -2.13
N PRO A 88 1.40 4.88 -1.50
CA PRO A 88 2.71 5.36 -1.92
C PRO A 88 3.87 4.49 -1.39
N LEU A 89 3.59 3.54 -0.49
CA LEU A 89 4.63 2.84 0.28
C LEU A 89 5.33 1.72 -0.50
N THR A 90 4.75 1.26 -1.62
CA THR A 90 5.33 0.16 -2.42
C THR A 90 6.71 0.48 -3.01
N VAL A 91 7.11 1.74 -3.03
CA VAL A 91 8.45 2.19 -3.45
C VAL A 91 9.56 1.83 -2.45
N LEU A 92 9.19 1.43 -1.23
CA LEU A 92 10.13 0.99 -0.19
C LEU A 92 10.64 -0.43 -0.42
N LEU A 93 9.93 -1.23 -1.21
CA LEU A 93 10.44 -2.52 -1.66
C LEU A 93 11.39 -2.33 -2.84
N THR A 94 12.50 -3.06 -2.79
CA THR A 94 13.38 -3.31 -3.92
C THR A 94 12.67 -4.18 -4.96
N GLU A 95 13.24 -4.25 -6.16
CA GLU A 95 12.70 -5.13 -7.21
C GLU A 95 12.70 -6.59 -6.77
N SER A 96 13.79 -7.08 -6.16
CA SER A 96 13.89 -8.45 -5.65
C SER A 96 12.79 -8.77 -4.63
N GLU A 97 12.59 -7.91 -3.63
CA GLU A 97 11.52 -8.12 -2.63
C GLU A 97 10.13 -8.12 -3.26
N ARG A 98 9.90 -7.29 -4.29
CA ARG A 98 8.63 -7.30 -5.03
C ARG A 98 8.45 -8.62 -5.77
N LEU A 99 9.51 -9.16 -6.38
CA LEU A 99 9.46 -10.45 -7.09
C LEU A 99 9.14 -11.60 -6.12
N ASP A 100 9.73 -11.61 -4.93
CA ASP A 100 9.46 -12.62 -3.89
C ASP A 100 7.99 -12.62 -3.46
N VAL A 101 7.39 -11.43 -3.31
CA VAL A 101 5.95 -11.30 -3.01
C VAL A 101 5.10 -11.82 -4.18
N LEU A 102 5.47 -11.52 -5.42
CA LEU A 102 4.74 -12.00 -6.60
C LEU A 102 4.82 -13.53 -6.73
N ASP A 103 5.95 -14.12 -6.36
CA ASP A 103 6.10 -15.56 -6.34
C ASP A 103 5.22 -16.21 -5.28
N THR A 104 5.12 -15.61 -4.09
CA THR A 104 4.16 -16.03 -3.05
C THR A 104 2.71 -15.99 -3.56
N VAL A 105 2.33 -14.97 -4.34
CA VAL A 105 0.99 -14.89 -4.96
C VAL A 105 0.75 -16.04 -5.94
N ARG A 106 1.77 -16.46 -6.70
CA ARG A 106 1.65 -17.59 -7.65
C ARG A 106 1.37 -18.89 -6.91
N HIS A 107 2.11 -19.15 -5.83
CA HIS A 107 1.94 -20.36 -5.02
C HIS A 107 0.61 -20.41 -4.26
N ARG A 108 0.07 -19.28 -3.82
CA ARG A 108 -1.23 -19.22 -3.10
C ARG A 108 -2.46 -19.23 -4.01
N ALA A 109 -2.27 -19.06 -5.32
CA ALA A 109 -3.35 -19.00 -6.31
C ALA A 109 -3.39 -20.22 -7.24
N ALA A 110 -2.46 -21.17 -7.06
CA ALA A 110 -2.47 -22.50 -7.66
C ALA A 110 -3.29 -23.45 -6.79
#